data_AF-A0A7C1B132-F1
#
_entry.id   AF-A0A7C1B132-F1
#
_cell.length_a   1.000
_cell.length_b   1.000
_cell.length_c   1.000
_cell.angle_alpha   90.00
_cell.angle_beta   90.00
_cell.angle_gamma   90.00
#
_symmetry.space_group_name_H-M   'P 1'
#
loop_
_entity.id
_entity.type
_entity.pdbx_description
1 polymer ?
#
loop_
_entity_poly.entity_id
_entity_poly.type
_entity_poly.pdbx_seq_one_letter_code
_entity_poly.pdbx_strand_id
1 'polypeptide(L)'
;DPYMSYGVVKAVRESTTKPVIVKLSPDVTDIVAIAQAVVDAGADGLTVANTYPAMAVDIETRRPKLGNITGGMSGPAIRPLTLKKLWDVYSNVRDVPIIASGGIMDASHAVEYIIAGATFISLGTVNFINPGAVLEVISGIKNYLLRHKLSYEELIGSLKID
;
A
#
# COMPACT_ATOMS: atom_id res chain seq x y z
N ASP A 1 16.66 -1.28 4.01
CA ASP A 1 17.71 -2.28 4.26
C ASP A 1 17.05 -3.50 4.90
N PRO A 2 17.06 -4.68 4.26
CA PRO A 2 16.39 -5.87 4.79
C PRO A 2 16.90 -6.31 6.17
N TYR A 3 18.21 -6.25 6.42
CA TYR A 3 18.82 -6.69 7.68
C TYR A 3 18.42 -5.78 8.85
N MET A 4 18.47 -4.47 8.64
CA MET A 4 18.04 -3.50 9.65
C MET A 4 16.52 -3.57 9.89
N SER A 5 15.74 -3.74 8.82
CA SER A 5 14.28 -3.93 8.94
C SER A 5 13.93 -5.20 9.72
N TYR A 6 14.61 -6.32 9.47
CA TYR A 6 14.48 -7.55 10.27
C TYR A 6 14.74 -7.28 11.75
N GLY A 7 15.89 -6.67 12.07
CA GLY A 7 16.30 -6.44 13.47
C GLY A 7 15.29 -5.60 14.26
N VAL A 8 14.77 -4.54 13.64
CA VAL A 8 13.73 -3.69 14.27
C VAL A 8 12.44 -4.47 14.50
N VAL A 9 11.96 -5.20 13.49
CA VAL A 9 10.70 -5.96 13.61
C VAL A 9 10.84 -7.09 14.62
N LYS A 10 12.00 -7.76 14.68
CA LYS A 10 12.30 -8.81 15.64
C LYS A 10 12.22 -8.28 17.08
N ALA A 11 12.87 -7.14 17.34
CA ALA A 11 12.83 -6.50 18.65
C ALA A 11 11.39 -6.08 19.04
N VAL A 12 10.61 -5.56 18.10
CA VAL A 12 9.19 -5.22 18.32
C VAL A 12 8.38 -6.49 18.64
N ARG A 13 8.57 -7.56 17.85
CA ARG A 13 7.86 -8.83 18.03
C ARG A 13 8.15 -9.44 19.40
N GLU A 14 9.39 -9.39 19.88
CA GLU A 14 9.77 -9.89 21.21
C GLU A 14 9.19 -9.05 22.36
N SER A 15 8.81 -7.81 22.09
CA SER A 15 8.29 -6.87 23.09
C SER A 15 6.76 -6.88 23.21
N THR A 16 6.05 -7.64 22.38
CA THR A 16 4.57 -7.66 22.39
C THR A 16 4.04 -9.02 21.95
N THR A 17 2.79 -9.34 22.28
CA THR A 17 2.03 -10.46 21.69
C THR A 17 0.90 -10.01 20.77
N LYS A 18 0.69 -8.68 20.64
CA LYS A 18 -0.32 -8.10 19.74
C LYS A 18 0.10 -8.24 18.27
N PRO A 19 -0.84 -8.20 17.32
CA PRO A 19 -0.51 -8.18 15.89
C PRO A 19 0.43 -7.03 15.51
N VAL A 20 1.44 -7.31 14.71
CA VAL A 20 2.43 -6.35 14.18
C VAL A 20 2.25 -6.25 12.67
N ILE A 21 1.79 -5.08 12.21
CA ILE A 21 1.66 -4.78 10.78
C ILE A 21 2.75 -3.80 10.37
N VAL A 22 3.60 -4.20 9.40
CA VAL A 22 4.74 -3.38 8.98
C VAL A 22 4.41 -2.57 7.73
N LYS A 23 4.52 -1.25 7.83
CA LYS A 23 4.30 -0.33 6.70
C LYS A 23 5.57 -0.13 5.89
N LEU A 24 5.61 -0.68 4.69
CA LEU A 24 6.79 -0.65 3.82
C LEU A 24 6.95 0.70 3.12
N SER A 25 8.18 1.20 3.08
CA SER A 25 8.56 2.30 2.19
C SER A 25 8.66 1.77 0.75
N PRO A 26 8.09 2.46 -0.25
CA PRO A 26 8.26 2.06 -1.64
C PRO A 26 9.58 2.53 -2.28
N ASP A 27 10.29 3.46 -1.63
CA ASP A 27 11.52 4.08 -2.12
C ASP A 27 12.75 3.18 -1.92
N VAL A 28 12.70 2.03 -2.59
CA VAL A 28 13.71 0.97 -2.52
C VAL A 28 13.82 0.25 -3.85
N THR A 29 15.03 -0.20 -4.16
CA THR A 29 15.30 -1.00 -5.37
C THR A 29 14.52 -2.31 -5.33
N ASP A 30 14.64 -3.05 -4.22
CA ASP A 30 13.97 -4.33 -4.01
C ASP A 30 13.09 -4.26 -2.76
N ILE A 31 11.77 -4.17 -2.96
CA ILE A 31 10.79 -4.17 -1.87
C ILE A 31 10.51 -5.59 -1.38
N VAL A 32 10.68 -6.61 -2.24
CA VAL A 32 10.39 -8.01 -1.92
C VAL A 32 11.37 -8.51 -0.87
N ALA A 33 12.67 -8.22 -1.04
CA ALA A 33 13.68 -8.58 -0.04
C ALA A 33 13.39 -8.00 1.35
N ILE A 34 12.90 -6.75 1.41
CA ILE A 34 12.53 -6.10 2.69
C ILE A 34 11.26 -6.71 3.26
N ALA A 35 10.24 -6.92 2.41
CA ALA A 35 8.98 -7.53 2.81
C ALA A 35 9.20 -8.94 3.40
N GLN A 36 10.01 -9.77 2.73
CA GLN A 36 10.35 -11.10 3.23
C GLN A 36 11.08 -11.02 4.57
N ALA A 37 12.09 -10.15 4.69
CA ALA A 37 12.84 -10.00 5.93
C ALA A 37 11.98 -9.58 7.13
N VAL A 38 10.98 -8.70 6.94
CA VAL A 38 10.10 -8.32 8.06
C VAL A 38 9.08 -9.40 8.41
N VAL A 39 8.63 -10.19 7.43
CA VAL A 39 7.78 -11.37 7.69
C VAL A 39 8.57 -12.42 8.47
N ASP A 40 9.80 -12.73 8.06
CA ASP A 40 10.69 -13.67 8.75
C ASP A 40 11.02 -13.23 10.19
N ALA A 41 10.99 -11.92 10.45
CA ALA A 41 11.17 -11.35 11.79
C ALA A 41 9.92 -11.47 12.69
N GLY A 42 8.78 -11.85 12.13
CA GLY A 42 7.52 -12.08 12.84
C GLY A 42 6.44 -11.01 12.62
N ALA A 43 6.46 -10.30 11.49
CA ALA A 43 5.33 -9.45 11.12
C ALA A 43 4.08 -10.32 10.80
N ASP A 44 2.93 -9.93 11.34
CA ASP A 44 1.64 -10.60 11.13
C ASP A 44 0.90 -10.09 9.88
N GLY A 45 1.39 -9.00 9.29
CA GLY A 45 0.77 -8.34 8.14
C GLY A 45 1.68 -7.27 7.55
N LEU A 46 1.41 -6.92 6.30
CA LEU A 46 2.14 -5.86 5.60
C LEU A 46 1.18 -4.74 5.20
N THR A 47 1.71 -3.53 5.09
CA THR A 47 1.03 -2.47 4.36
C THR A 47 1.92 -1.93 3.24
N VAL A 48 1.43 -1.96 2.00
CA VAL A 48 2.14 -1.55 0.79
C VAL A 48 1.38 -0.41 0.11
N ALA A 49 1.85 0.84 0.08
CA ALA A 49 3.15 1.35 0.54
C ALA A 49 3.01 2.75 1.15
N ASN A 50 4.09 3.26 1.75
CA ASN A 50 4.15 4.66 2.19
C ASN A 50 4.26 5.61 0.97
N THR A 51 4.51 6.89 1.24
CA THR A 51 4.73 7.94 0.23
C THR A 51 6.09 7.82 -0.45
N TYR A 52 6.25 8.51 -1.58
CA TYR A 52 7.51 8.61 -2.33
C TYR A 52 8.16 9.97 -2.08
N PRO A 53 9.48 10.07 -1.87
CA PRO A 53 10.13 11.37 -1.77
C PRO A 53 9.90 12.22 -3.01
N ALA A 54 9.50 13.47 -2.81
CA ALA A 54 9.28 14.43 -3.87
C ALA A 54 9.55 15.85 -3.35
N MET A 55 9.54 16.81 -4.26
CA MET A 55 9.68 18.22 -3.93
C MET A 55 8.77 19.07 -4.79
N ALA A 56 8.49 20.27 -4.32
CA ALA A 56 7.82 21.30 -5.09
C ALA A 56 8.63 22.60 -4.99
N VAL A 57 8.84 23.26 -6.12
CA VAL A 57 9.59 24.51 -6.21
C VAL A 57 8.62 25.65 -6.52
N ASP A 58 8.78 26.75 -5.80
CA ASP A 58 8.13 28.00 -6.13
C ASP A 58 8.88 28.67 -7.28
N ILE A 59 8.19 28.92 -8.40
CA ILE A 59 8.82 29.35 -9.65
C ILE A 59 9.31 30.80 -9.61
N GLU A 60 8.69 31.64 -8.79
CA GLU A 60 9.02 33.07 -8.68
C GLU A 60 10.25 33.25 -7.78
N THR A 61 10.24 32.62 -6.62
CA THR A 61 11.31 32.72 -5.63
C THR A 61 12.44 31.73 -5.88
N ARG A 62 12.21 30.69 -6.69
CA ARG A 62 13.13 29.56 -6.92
C ARG A 62 13.49 28.81 -5.64
N ARG A 63 12.62 28.84 -4.64
CA ARG A 63 12.80 28.19 -3.33
C ARG A 63 11.89 26.97 -3.19
N PRO A 64 12.22 26.00 -2.31
CA PRO A 64 11.30 24.92 -1.99
C PRO A 64 10.00 25.45 -1.39
N LYS A 65 8.86 24.90 -1.81
CA LYS A 65 7.54 25.19 -1.22
C LYS A 65 7.34 24.55 0.15
N LEU A 66 8.11 23.51 0.46
CA LEU A 66 8.05 22.76 1.72
C LEU A 66 9.17 23.21 2.66
N GLY A 67 8.85 23.37 3.94
CA GLY A 67 9.84 23.77 4.96
C GLY A 67 11.00 22.78 5.11
N ASN A 68 10.75 21.49 4.85
CA ASN A 68 11.76 20.43 4.88
C ASN A 68 12.43 20.17 3.51
N ILE A 69 12.31 21.13 2.56
CA ILE A 69 12.79 21.05 1.16
C ILE A 69 12.02 20.01 0.32
N THR A 70 11.96 18.77 0.80
CA THR A 70 11.24 17.64 0.23
C THR A 70 10.07 17.23 1.14
N GLY A 71 9.23 16.33 0.64
CA GLY A 71 8.15 15.70 1.37
C GLY A 71 7.68 14.41 0.71
N GLY A 72 6.64 13.80 1.26
CA GLY A 72 6.05 12.58 0.71
C GLY A 72 4.99 12.89 -0.34
N MET A 73 5.20 12.44 -1.58
CA MET A 73 4.17 12.39 -2.61
C MET A 73 3.19 11.26 -2.35
N SER A 74 1.91 11.60 -2.40
CA SER A 74 0.77 10.69 -2.27
C SER A 74 -0.26 10.97 -3.36
N GLY A 75 -1.48 10.44 -3.22
CA GLY A 75 -2.56 10.67 -4.19
C GLY A 75 -2.39 9.87 -5.49
N PRO A 76 -3.23 10.15 -6.49
CA PRO A 76 -3.39 9.28 -7.66
C PRO A 76 -2.10 9.13 -8.49
N ALA A 77 -1.20 10.12 -8.43
CA ALA A 77 0.06 10.10 -9.17
C ALA A 77 0.97 8.91 -8.80
N ILE A 78 0.88 8.41 -7.56
CA ILE A 78 1.72 7.29 -7.10
C ILE A 78 1.05 5.92 -7.31
N ARG A 79 -0.23 5.89 -7.71
CA ARG A 79 -1.02 4.65 -7.83
C ARG A 79 -0.33 3.57 -8.68
N PRO A 80 0.06 3.81 -9.95
CA PRO A 80 0.64 2.74 -10.78
C PRO A 80 1.95 2.19 -10.20
N LEU A 81 2.77 3.04 -9.56
CA LEU A 81 4.01 2.63 -8.91
C LEU A 81 3.72 1.70 -7.72
N THR A 82 2.77 2.10 -6.86
CA THR A 82 2.39 1.32 -5.69
C THR A 82 1.66 0.03 -6.06
N LEU A 83 0.84 0.03 -7.12
CA LEU A 83 0.16 -1.17 -7.60
C LEU A 83 1.17 -2.22 -8.08
N LYS A 84 2.21 -1.80 -8.81
CA LYS A 84 3.31 -2.68 -9.21
C LYS A 84 4.05 -3.26 -7.99
N LYS A 85 4.39 -2.41 -7.01
CA LYS A 85 5.07 -2.84 -5.78
C LYS A 85 4.21 -3.81 -4.94
N LEU A 86 2.90 -3.59 -4.87
CA LEU A 86 1.98 -4.54 -4.24
C LEU A 86 2.07 -5.90 -4.96
N TRP A 87 1.92 -5.91 -6.28
CA TRP A 87 1.93 -7.15 -7.05
C TRP A 87 3.25 -7.91 -6.90
N ASP A 88 4.39 -7.21 -6.90
CA ASP A 88 5.70 -7.82 -6.63
C ASP A 88 5.71 -8.51 -5.25
N VAL A 89 5.26 -7.82 -4.20
CA VAL A 89 5.25 -8.36 -2.83
C VAL A 89 4.30 -9.54 -2.73
N TYR A 90 3.07 -9.40 -3.22
CA TYR A 90 2.07 -10.46 -3.19
C TYR A 90 2.52 -11.73 -3.94
N SER A 91 3.20 -11.56 -5.07
CA SER A 91 3.64 -12.70 -5.90
C SER A 91 4.84 -13.45 -5.30
N ASN A 92 5.61 -12.82 -4.41
CA ASN A 92 6.89 -13.37 -3.93
C ASN A 92 6.95 -13.59 -2.41
N VAL A 93 6.10 -12.94 -1.62
CA VAL A 93 6.08 -13.05 -0.15
C VAL A 93 4.78 -13.72 0.27
N ARG A 94 4.89 -14.95 0.78
CA ARG A 94 3.73 -15.74 1.18
C ARG A 94 3.36 -15.51 2.64
N ASP A 95 2.12 -15.87 2.96
CA ASP A 95 1.63 -16.17 4.31
C ASP A 95 1.36 -14.99 5.26
N VAL A 96 1.14 -13.78 4.73
CA VAL A 96 0.57 -12.65 5.51
C VAL A 96 -0.43 -11.81 4.71
N PRO A 97 -1.50 -11.27 5.33
CA PRO A 97 -2.39 -10.33 4.67
C PRO A 97 -1.69 -9.02 4.33
N ILE A 98 -2.02 -8.45 3.16
CA ILE A 98 -1.45 -7.18 2.69
C ILE A 98 -2.54 -6.09 2.65
N ILE A 99 -2.28 -4.99 3.33
CA ILE A 99 -3.07 -3.77 3.25
C ILE A 99 -2.48 -2.87 2.15
N ALA A 100 -3.19 -2.68 1.05
CA ALA A 100 -2.77 -1.75 0.01
C ALA A 100 -3.11 -0.31 0.35
N SER A 101 -2.20 0.61 0.09
CA SER A 101 -2.39 2.04 0.33
C SER A 101 -1.51 2.86 -0.61
N GLY A 102 -2.13 3.75 -1.37
CA GLY A 102 -1.42 4.67 -2.26
C GLY A 102 -2.27 5.03 -3.48
N GLY A 103 -2.77 6.26 -3.54
CA GLY A 103 -3.44 6.78 -4.72
C GLY A 103 -4.79 6.17 -5.11
N ILE A 104 -5.44 5.43 -4.20
CA ILE A 104 -6.81 4.95 -4.38
C ILE A 104 -7.75 6.15 -4.21
N MET A 105 -8.48 6.49 -5.28
CA MET A 105 -9.41 7.63 -5.30
C MET A 105 -10.87 7.22 -5.42
N ASP A 106 -11.16 5.97 -5.78
CA ASP A 106 -12.51 5.45 -6.02
C ASP A 106 -12.54 3.92 -5.95
N ALA A 107 -13.73 3.34 -6.19
CA ALA A 107 -13.96 1.91 -6.13
C ALA A 107 -13.22 1.12 -7.23
N SER A 108 -13.07 1.67 -8.43
CA SER A 108 -12.33 0.97 -9.50
C SER A 108 -10.86 0.83 -9.15
N HIS A 109 -10.24 1.87 -8.61
CA HIS A 109 -8.88 1.80 -8.11
C HIS A 109 -8.76 0.78 -6.99
N ALA A 110 -9.71 0.75 -6.05
CA ALA A 110 -9.72 -0.24 -4.98
C ALA A 110 -9.78 -1.68 -5.51
N VAL A 111 -10.65 -1.93 -6.50
CA VAL A 111 -10.78 -3.24 -7.15
C VAL A 111 -9.48 -3.66 -7.85
N GLU A 112 -8.77 -2.75 -8.54
CA GLU A 112 -7.44 -3.06 -9.11
C GLU A 112 -6.45 -3.55 -8.04
N TYR A 113 -6.40 -2.88 -6.88
CA TYR A 113 -5.53 -3.29 -5.79
C TYR A 113 -5.89 -4.67 -5.23
N ILE A 114 -7.19 -4.97 -5.10
CA ILE A 114 -7.64 -6.29 -4.63
C ILE A 114 -7.24 -7.37 -5.65
N ILE A 115 -7.50 -7.14 -6.94
CA ILE A 115 -7.07 -8.04 -8.04
C ILE A 115 -5.56 -8.27 -8.01
N ALA A 116 -4.77 -7.24 -7.71
CA ALA A 116 -3.31 -7.32 -7.62
C ALA A 116 -2.79 -7.99 -6.34
N GLY A 117 -3.66 -8.37 -5.39
CA GLY A 117 -3.30 -9.15 -4.20
C GLY A 117 -3.54 -8.46 -2.85
N ALA A 118 -4.20 -7.31 -2.81
CA ALA A 118 -4.53 -6.66 -1.55
C ALA A 118 -5.63 -7.43 -0.79
N THR A 119 -5.35 -7.80 0.46
CA THR A 119 -6.37 -8.33 1.38
C THR A 119 -7.26 -7.21 1.90
N PHE A 120 -6.66 -6.05 2.20
CA PHE A 120 -7.37 -4.85 2.63
C PHE A 120 -6.87 -3.64 1.85
N ILE A 121 -7.64 -2.56 1.87
CA ILE A 121 -7.28 -1.28 1.25
C ILE A 121 -7.33 -0.15 2.29
N SER A 122 -6.50 0.87 2.10
CA SER A 122 -6.45 2.06 2.94
C SER A 122 -6.51 3.32 2.09
N LEU A 123 -7.44 4.21 2.44
CA LEU A 123 -7.67 5.48 1.77
C LEU A 123 -7.00 6.60 2.57
N GLY A 124 -6.16 7.40 1.90
CA GLY A 124 -5.45 8.54 2.47
C GLY A 124 -5.89 9.85 1.81
N THR A 125 -5.16 10.26 0.78
CA THR A 125 -5.32 11.55 0.08
C THR A 125 -6.76 11.86 -0.35
N VAL A 126 -7.52 10.86 -0.80
CA VAL A 126 -8.91 11.04 -1.23
C VAL A 126 -9.81 11.60 -0.11
N ASN A 127 -9.56 11.25 1.15
CA ASN A 127 -10.37 11.73 2.27
C ASN A 127 -10.22 13.24 2.52
N PHE A 128 -9.10 13.85 2.10
CA PHE A 128 -8.92 15.30 2.16
C PHE A 128 -9.72 16.04 1.07
N ILE A 129 -10.17 15.32 0.04
CA ILE A 129 -10.93 15.85 -1.09
C ILE A 129 -12.42 15.54 -0.94
N ASN A 130 -12.74 14.31 -0.55
CA ASN A 130 -14.09 13.81 -0.34
C ASN A 130 -14.17 13.01 0.98
N PRO A 131 -14.75 13.56 2.05
CA PRO A 131 -14.97 12.85 3.31
C PRO A 131 -15.87 11.62 3.21
N GLY A 132 -16.73 11.55 2.18
CA GLY A 132 -17.62 10.41 1.91
C GLY A 132 -16.96 9.26 1.14
N ALA A 133 -15.71 9.42 0.69
CA ALA A 133 -15.04 8.50 -0.22
C ALA A 133 -15.02 7.05 0.30
N VAL A 134 -14.86 6.84 1.60
CA VAL A 134 -14.85 5.49 2.19
C VAL A 134 -16.15 4.73 1.91
N LEU A 135 -17.30 5.38 2.12
CA LEU A 135 -18.62 4.75 1.93
C LEU A 135 -18.92 4.50 0.45
N GLU A 136 -18.49 5.42 -0.42
CA GLU A 136 -18.60 5.29 -1.87
C GLU A 136 -17.76 4.12 -2.39
N VAL A 137 -16.51 3.99 -1.93
CA VAL A 137 -15.61 2.88 -2.27
C VAL A 137 -16.19 1.55 -1.82
N ILE A 138 -16.68 1.45 -0.57
CA ILE A 138 -17.33 0.23 -0.06
C ILE A 138 -18.53 -0.16 -0.94
N SER A 139 -19.38 0.81 -1.29
CA SER A 139 -20.56 0.58 -2.11
C SER A 139 -20.18 0.12 -3.52
N GLY A 140 -19.16 0.75 -4.11
CA GLY A 140 -18.67 0.39 -5.44
C GLY A 140 -18.03 -1.00 -5.50
N ILE A 141 -17.27 -1.41 -4.48
CA ILE A 141 -16.72 -2.78 -4.38
C ILE A 141 -17.86 -3.81 -4.28
N LYS A 142 -18.86 -3.58 -3.42
CA LYS A 142 -20.03 -4.46 -3.31
C LYS A 142 -20.77 -4.61 -4.64
N ASN A 143 -20.99 -3.49 -5.35
CA ASN A 143 -21.63 -3.51 -6.66
C ASN A 143 -20.81 -4.25 -7.71
N TYR A 144 -19.47 -4.13 -7.68
CA TYR A 144 -18.59 -4.91 -8.54
C TYR A 144 -18.76 -6.41 -8.27
N LEU A 145 -18.62 -6.85 -7.01
CA LEU A 145 -18.75 -8.26 -6.63
C LEU A 145 -20.11 -8.86 -7.04
N LEU A 146 -21.21 -8.14 -6.81
CA LEU A 146 -22.56 -8.58 -7.20
C LEU A 146 -22.71 -8.74 -8.71
N ARG A 147 -22.23 -7.78 -9.52
CA ARG A 147 -22.30 -7.85 -10.99
C ARG A 147 -21.50 -9.02 -11.55
N HIS A 148 -20.34 -9.30 -10.95
CA HIS A 148 -19.44 -10.36 -11.39
C HIS A 148 -19.72 -11.72 -10.74
N LYS A 149 -20.64 -11.78 -9.77
CA LYS A 149 -20.98 -13.00 -9.00
C LYS A 149 -19.75 -13.64 -8.35
N LEU A 150 -18.89 -12.80 -7.77
CA LEU A 150 -17.66 -13.20 -7.08
C LEU A 150 -17.77 -12.90 -5.58
N SER A 151 -17.15 -13.74 -4.76
CA SER A 151 -16.82 -13.39 -3.38
C SER A 151 -15.64 -12.41 -3.32
N TYR A 152 -15.43 -11.79 -2.17
CA TYR A 152 -14.27 -10.91 -1.98
C TYR A 152 -12.97 -11.71 -2.03
N GLU A 153 -12.98 -12.91 -1.45
CA GLU A 153 -11.86 -13.84 -1.38
C GLU A 153 -11.44 -14.33 -2.78
N GLU A 154 -12.40 -14.57 -3.67
CA GLU A 154 -12.15 -14.95 -5.07
C GLU A 154 -11.52 -13.81 -5.88
N LEU A 155 -11.69 -12.55 -5.45
CA LEU A 155 -11.13 -11.39 -6.15
C LEU A 155 -9.66 -11.15 -5.79
N ILE A 156 -9.26 -11.47 -4.55
CA ILE A 156 -7.90 -11.23 -4.06
C ILE A 156 -6.89 -11.98 -4.93
N GLY A 157 -5.96 -11.26 -5.55
CA GLY A 157 -4.90 -11.88 -6.34
C GLY A 157 -5.37 -12.55 -7.63
N SER A 158 -6.60 -12.24 -8.09
CA SER A 158 -7.21 -12.85 -9.28
C SER A 158 -6.65 -12.34 -10.62
N LEU A 159 -5.55 -11.58 -10.61
CA LEU A 159 -4.89 -11.08 -11.81
C LEU A 159 -4.50 -12.24 -12.73
N LYS A 160 -4.99 -12.22 -13.97
CA LYS A 160 -4.65 -13.21 -14.99
C LYS A 160 -3.48 -12.69 -15.82
N ILE A 161 -2.45 -13.52 -15.92
CA ILE A 161 -1.25 -13.28 -16.73
C ILE A 161 -1.19 -14.47 -17.68
N ASP A 162 -1.55 -14.23 -18.93
CA ASP A 162 -1.48 -15.24 -19.99
C ASP A 162 -0.02 -15.59 -20.35
#